data_AF-A0A847AAI6-F1
#
_entry.id   AF-A0A847AAI6-F1
#
_cell.length_a   1.000
_cell.length_b   1.000
_cell.length_c   1.000
_cell.angle_alpha   90.00
_cell.angle_beta   90.00
_cell.angle_gamma   90.00
#
_symmetry.space_group_name_H-M   'P 1'
#
loop_
_entity.id
_entity.type
_entity.pdbx_description
1 polymer ?
#
loop_
_entity_poly.entity_id
_entity_poly.type
_entity_poly.pdbx_seq_one_letter_code
_entity_poly.pdbx_strand_id
1 'polypeptide(L)'
;LAVNSFLLTSLDTATRLTRYQIQELSNMKVDKYTATIITIVAAMALLLTKTHGPTGAVIPAWAAIWPIFGASNQLVAALALLAIGVWVTKALKGDNRFAMIPMWFMLVTTVAALGIMIKENMAFENPNYILVVPSILLLILAILMVLESFKALREAQDSQL
;
A
#
# COMPACT_ATOMS: atom_id res chain seq x y z
N LEU A 1 9.51 29.96 10.11
CA LEU A 1 8.37 30.19 9.18
C LEU A 1 8.27 29.13 8.09
N ALA A 2 9.37 28.79 7.38
CA ALA A 2 9.35 27.87 6.25
C ALA A 2 8.81 26.46 6.58
N VAL A 3 9.22 25.86 7.71
CA VAL A 3 8.76 24.52 8.12
C VAL A 3 7.25 24.49 8.36
N ASN A 4 6.69 25.50 9.03
CA ASN A 4 5.25 25.55 9.31
C ASN A 4 4.44 25.71 8.01
N SER A 5 4.90 26.58 7.09
CA SER A 5 4.27 26.75 5.78
C SER A 5 4.32 25.47 4.93
N PHE A 6 5.46 24.77 4.98
CA PHE A 6 5.63 23.48 4.30
C PHE A 6 4.69 22.40 4.85
N LEU A 7 4.57 22.32 6.18
CA LEU A 7 3.65 21.40 6.86
C LEU A 7 2.20 21.68 6.47
N LEU A 8 1.77 22.95 6.50
CA LEU A 8 0.42 23.34 6.12
C LEU A 8 0.10 23.03 4.65
N THR A 9 1.06 23.27 3.75
CA THR A 9 0.90 22.96 2.31
C THR A 9 0.79 21.45 2.05
N SER A 10 1.62 20.66 2.75
CA SER A 10 1.58 19.19 2.65
C SER A 10 0.29 18.63 3.25
N LEU A 11 -0.17 19.19 4.37
CA LEU A 11 -1.42 18.80 5.03
C LEU A 11 -2.65 19.13 4.17
N ASP A 12 -2.70 20.32 3.55
CA ASP A 12 -3.77 20.69 2.60
C ASP A 12 -3.80 19.71 1.42
N THR A 13 -2.64 19.45 0.82
CA THR A 13 -2.52 18.53 -0.31
C THR A 13 -2.93 17.11 0.08
N ALA A 14 -2.49 16.61 1.24
CA ALA A 14 -2.84 15.27 1.74
C ALA A 14 -4.35 15.13 2.00
N THR A 15 -4.96 16.14 2.63
CA THR A 15 -6.41 16.15 2.91
C THR A 15 -7.21 16.15 1.61
N ARG A 16 -6.76 16.92 0.61
CA ARG A 16 -7.42 16.97 -0.71
C ARG A 16 -7.30 15.65 -1.45
N LEU A 17 -6.12 15.02 -1.48
CA LEU A 17 -5.91 13.72 -2.13
C LEU A 17 -6.74 12.64 -1.47
N THR A 18 -6.77 12.59 -0.13
CA THR A 18 -7.56 11.59 0.61
C THR A 18 -9.06 11.75 0.34
N ARG A 19 -9.55 12.99 0.24
CA ARG A 19 -10.93 13.25 -0.18
C ARG A 19 -11.23 12.67 -1.56
N TYR A 20 -10.33 12.87 -2.53
CA TYR A 20 -10.53 12.31 -3.88
C TYR A 20 -10.53 10.78 -3.87
N GLN A 21 -9.64 10.15 -3.10
CA GLN A 21 -9.62 8.69 -2.92
C GLN A 21 -10.95 8.16 -2.35
N ILE A 22 -11.51 8.82 -1.31
CA ILE A 22 -12.79 8.43 -0.73
C ILE A 22 -13.94 8.60 -1.74
N GLN A 23 -13.92 9.68 -2.51
CA GLN A 23 -14.93 9.94 -3.54
C GLN A 23 -14.86 8.89 -4.66
N GLU A 24 -13.67 8.51 -5.10
CA GLU A 24 -13.46 7.46 -6.10
C GLU A 24 -13.91 6.09 -5.59
N LEU A 25 -13.50 5.69 -4.38
CA LEU A 25 -13.94 4.43 -3.76
C LEU A 25 -15.46 4.38 -3.54
N SER A 26 -16.10 5.52 -3.36
CA SER A 26 -17.55 5.65 -3.22
C SER A 26 -18.28 5.85 -4.55
N ASN A 27 -17.58 5.76 -5.68
CA ASN A 27 -18.12 5.99 -7.03
C ASN A 27 -18.86 7.35 -7.15
N MET A 28 -18.27 8.40 -6.55
CA MET A 28 -18.78 9.78 -6.49
C MET A 28 -20.12 9.97 -5.76
N LYS A 29 -20.59 8.97 -5.01
CA LYS A 29 -21.86 9.05 -4.26
C LYS A 29 -21.78 9.86 -2.96
N VAL A 30 -20.58 10.10 -2.45
CA VAL A 30 -20.35 10.82 -1.19
C VAL A 30 -20.03 12.28 -1.49
N ASP A 31 -20.79 13.18 -0.86
CA ASP A 31 -20.61 14.63 -1.02
C ASP A 31 -19.24 15.10 -0.52
N LYS A 32 -18.76 16.21 -1.09
CA LYS A 32 -17.45 16.82 -0.80
C LYS A 32 -17.25 17.05 0.70
N TYR A 33 -18.28 17.56 1.39
CA TYR A 33 -18.19 17.87 2.81
C TYR A 33 -18.12 16.60 3.66
N THR A 34 -18.91 15.58 3.34
CA THR A 34 -18.88 14.29 4.02
C THR A 34 -17.52 13.60 3.84
N ALA A 35 -16.97 13.60 2.63
CA ALA A 35 -15.65 13.02 2.37
C ALA A 35 -14.52 13.76 3.12
N THR A 36 -14.60 15.09 3.24
CA THR A 36 -13.67 15.88 4.07
C THR A 36 -13.81 15.53 5.55
N ILE A 37 -15.03 15.43 6.08
CA ILE A 37 -15.26 15.09 7.48
C ILE A 37 -14.71 13.70 7.79
N ILE A 38 -14.98 12.71 6.93
CA ILE A 38 -14.43 11.35 7.08
C ILE A 38 -12.89 11.39 7.11
N THR A 39 -12.27 12.15 6.20
CA THR A 39 -10.81 12.31 6.15
C THR A 39 -10.26 12.87 7.46
N ILE A 40 -10.85 13.95 7.99
CA ILE A 40 -10.40 14.60 9.22
C ILE A 40 -10.62 13.69 10.43
N VAL A 41 -11.78 13.04 10.52
CA VAL A 41 -12.11 12.12 11.62
C VAL A 41 -11.18 10.92 11.62
N ALA A 42 -10.86 10.34 10.45
CA ALA A 42 -9.91 9.24 10.35
C ALA A 42 -8.49 9.65 10.77
N ALA A 43 -8.03 10.83 10.32
CA ALA A 43 -6.72 11.37 10.73
C ALA A 43 -6.66 11.63 12.24
N MET A 44 -7.73 12.19 12.81
CA MET A 44 -7.83 12.46 14.23
C MET A 44 -7.91 11.17 15.06
N ALA A 45 -8.62 10.15 14.57
CA ALA A 45 -8.65 8.83 15.19
C ALA A 45 -7.24 8.20 15.25
N LEU A 46 -6.45 8.29 14.18
CA LEU A 46 -5.05 7.81 14.15
C LEU A 46 -4.12 8.59 15.09
N LEU A 47 -4.37 9.87 15.33
CA LEU A 47 -3.60 10.69 16.27
C LEU A 47 -3.94 10.37 17.73
N LEU A 48 -5.22 10.16 18.03
CA LEU A 48 -5.71 9.98 19.40
C LEU A 48 -5.67 8.52 19.87
N THR A 49 -5.69 7.57 18.94
CA THR A 49 -5.66 6.13 19.29
C THR A 49 -4.24 5.72 19.64
N LYS A 50 -4.10 5.13 20.84
CA LYS A 50 -2.86 4.47 21.28
C LYS A 50 -2.89 3.01 20.88
N THR A 51 -1.76 2.51 20.44
CA THR A 51 -1.58 1.10 20.08
C THR A 51 -0.27 0.57 20.64
N HIS A 52 0.02 -0.71 20.44
CA HIS A 52 1.26 -1.34 20.90
C HIS A 52 2.22 -1.51 19.72
N GLY A 53 3.48 -1.14 19.95
CA GLY A 53 4.56 -1.29 18.98
C GLY A 53 5.16 -2.70 19.00
N PRO A 54 6.13 -2.98 18.11
CA PRO A 54 6.81 -4.28 18.02
C PRO A 54 7.52 -4.73 19.30
N THR A 55 7.72 -3.82 20.26
CA THR A 55 8.37 -4.06 21.55
C THR A 55 7.37 -4.16 22.71
N GLY A 56 6.07 -4.15 22.45
CA GLY A 56 5.01 -4.10 23.48
C GLY A 56 4.82 -2.72 24.12
N ALA A 57 5.66 -1.74 23.79
CA ALA A 57 5.50 -0.37 24.26
C ALA A 57 4.28 0.31 23.62
N VAL A 58 3.55 1.10 24.41
CA VAL A 58 2.43 1.89 23.91
C VAL A 58 2.96 3.02 23.02
N ILE A 59 2.67 2.94 21.73
CA ILE A 59 3.00 3.94 20.72
C ILE A 59 1.72 4.53 20.14
N PRO A 60 1.74 5.78 19.67
CA PRO A 60 0.58 6.33 18.96
C PRO A 60 0.36 5.59 17.63
N ALA A 61 -0.90 5.41 17.22
CA ALA A 61 -1.25 4.62 16.03
C ALA A 61 -0.60 5.14 14.75
N TRP A 62 -0.43 6.46 14.60
CA TRP A 62 0.29 7.05 13.46
C TRP A 62 1.75 6.58 13.32
N ALA A 63 2.41 6.20 14.42
CA ALA A 63 3.78 5.67 14.37
C ALA A 63 3.80 4.19 13.98
N ALA A 64 2.71 3.48 14.22
CA ALA A 64 2.61 2.05 13.95
C ALA A 64 2.32 1.74 12.47
N ILE A 65 1.76 2.68 11.69
CA ILE A 65 1.39 2.45 10.28
C ILE A 65 2.56 2.46 9.29
N TRP A 66 3.75 2.94 9.70
CA TRP A 66 4.90 3.11 8.80
C TRP A 66 5.32 1.84 8.04
N PRO A 67 5.37 0.65 8.66
CA PRO A 67 5.71 -0.58 7.95
C PRO A 67 4.69 -0.95 6.87
N ILE A 68 3.40 -0.72 7.13
CA ILE A 68 2.30 -0.97 6.19
C ILE A 68 2.39 -0.01 5.00
N PHE A 69 2.70 1.26 5.26
CA PHE A 69 2.94 2.24 4.20
C PHE A 69 4.11 1.82 3.30
N GLY A 70 5.21 1.34 3.89
CA GLY A 70 6.33 0.77 3.16
C GLY A 70 5.92 -0.42 2.29
N ALA A 71 5.19 -1.40 2.85
CA ALA A 71 4.73 -2.57 2.12
C ALA A 71 3.80 -2.22 0.94
N SER A 72 2.86 -1.30 1.13
CA SER A 72 1.98 -0.82 0.06
C SER A 72 2.77 -0.21 -1.10
N ASN A 73 3.79 0.60 -0.80
CA ASN A 73 4.62 1.20 -1.83
C ASN A 73 5.41 0.17 -2.64
N GLN A 74 5.87 -0.91 -1.99
CA GLN A 74 6.54 -2.01 -2.68
C GLN A 74 5.60 -2.76 -3.64
N LEU A 75 4.33 -2.93 -3.27
CA LEU A 75 3.33 -3.54 -4.16
C LEU A 75 3.06 -2.67 -5.40
N VAL A 76 2.94 -1.34 -5.23
CA VAL A 76 2.78 -0.42 -6.36
C VAL A 76 4.03 -0.40 -7.26
N ALA A 77 5.23 -0.45 -6.66
CA ALA A 77 6.48 -0.57 -7.41
C ALA A 77 6.54 -1.88 -8.21
N ALA A 78 6.11 -3.00 -7.62
CA ALA A 78 6.02 -4.29 -8.31
C ALA A 78 5.02 -4.24 -9.48
N LEU A 79 3.86 -3.60 -9.31
CA LEU A 79 2.88 -3.37 -10.38
C LEU A 79 3.47 -2.54 -11.53
N ALA A 80 4.19 -1.46 -11.22
CA ALA A 80 4.83 -0.61 -12.21
C ALA A 80 5.90 -1.38 -13.02
N LEU A 81 6.74 -2.17 -12.34
CA LEU A 81 7.74 -3.02 -13.01
C LEU A 81 7.09 -4.13 -13.85
N LEU A 82 5.98 -4.71 -13.39
CA LEU A 82 5.22 -5.68 -14.19
C LEU A 82 4.70 -5.03 -15.48
N ALA A 83 4.12 -3.82 -15.39
CA ALA A 83 3.64 -3.09 -16.55
C ALA A 83 4.77 -2.77 -17.54
N ILE A 84 5.93 -2.33 -17.04
CA ILE A 84 7.14 -2.11 -17.85
C ILE A 84 7.61 -3.43 -18.49
N GLY A 85 7.65 -4.52 -17.73
CA GLY A 85 8.07 -5.82 -18.24
C GLY A 85 7.19 -6.33 -19.38
N VAL A 86 5.86 -6.25 -19.20
CA VAL A 86 4.89 -6.60 -20.24
C VAL A 86 5.02 -5.70 -21.46
N TRP A 87 5.25 -4.39 -21.25
CA TRP A 87 5.46 -3.44 -22.35
C TRP A 87 6.76 -3.76 -23.12
N VAL A 88 7.87 -4.06 -22.45
CA VAL A 88 9.12 -4.45 -23.12
C VAL A 88 8.94 -5.74 -23.93
N THR A 89 8.25 -6.73 -23.39
CA THR A 89 7.95 -7.97 -24.11
C THR A 89 7.06 -7.72 -25.33
N LYS A 90 5.97 -6.94 -25.19
CA LYS A 90 5.02 -6.72 -26.29
C LYS A 90 5.52 -5.72 -27.35
N ALA A 91 6.09 -4.60 -26.94
CA ALA A 91 6.48 -3.51 -27.84
C ALA A 91 7.88 -3.70 -28.43
N LEU A 92 8.84 -4.16 -27.62
CA LEU A 92 10.24 -4.28 -28.04
C LEU A 92 10.64 -5.72 -28.42
N LYS A 93 9.80 -6.72 -28.12
CA LYS A 93 10.14 -8.16 -28.22
C LYS A 93 11.49 -8.51 -27.55
N GLY A 94 11.87 -7.73 -26.55
CA GLY A 94 13.17 -7.79 -25.90
C GLY A 94 13.16 -8.59 -24.61
N ASP A 95 14.35 -8.83 -24.05
CA ASP A 95 14.48 -9.51 -22.76
C ASP A 95 13.94 -8.63 -21.62
N ASN A 96 12.92 -9.15 -20.94
CA ASN A 96 12.20 -8.52 -19.83
C ASN A 96 12.89 -8.77 -18.47
N ARG A 97 13.94 -9.60 -18.41
CA ARG A 97 14.61 -9.98 -17.16
C ARG A 97 15.04 -8.78 -16.29
N PHE A 98 15.42 -7.66 -16.90
CA PHE A 98 15.78 -6.44 -16.16
C PHE A 98 14.64 -5.87 -15.30
N ALA A 99 13.39 -5.96 -15.73
CA ALA A 99 12.22 -5.52 -14.95
C ALA A 99 11.66 -6.65 -14.07
N MET A 100 11.68 -7.89 -14.56
CA MET A 100 11.15 -9.06 -13.85
C MET A 100 11.91 -9.40 -12.57
N ILE A 101 13.24 -9.36 -12.60
CA ILE A 101 14.09 -9.73 -11.45
C ILE A 101 13.79 -8.84 -10.23
N PRO A 102 13.87 -7.49 -10.33
CA PRO A 102 13.54 -6.63 -9.20
C PRO A 102 12.07 -6.74 -8.78
N MET A 103 11.15 -6.97 -9.72
CA MET A 103 9.73 -7.16 -9.41
C MET A 103 9.49 -8.38 -8.51
N TRP A 104 10.04 -9.56 -8.87
CA TRP A 104 9.90 -10.77 -8.07
C TRP A 104 10.56 -10.64 -6.70
N PHE A 105 11.74 -10.03 -6.65
CA PHE A 105 12.43 -9.75 -5.39
C PHE A 105 11.57 -8.88 -4.46
N MET A 106 10.98 -7.79 -4.97
CA MET A 106 10.12 -6.91 -4.17
C MET A 106 8.82 -7.62 -3.74
N LEU A 107 8.21 -8.44 -4.60
CA LEU A 107 7.00 -9.20 -4.22
C LEU A 107 7.29 -10.20 -3.10
N VAL A 108 8.35 -11.01 -3.23
CA VAL A 108 8.69 -12.03 -2.22
C VAL A 108 9.03 -11.37 -0.89
N THR A 109 9.84 -10.32 -0.90
CA THR A 109 10.21 -9.58 0.33
C THR A 109 8.99 -8.91 0.97
N THR A 110 8.05 -8.39 0.19
CA THR A 110 6.81 -7.77 0.70
C THR A 110 5.87 -8.81 1.30
N VAL A 111 5.64 -9.94 0.63
CA VAL A 111 4.79 -11.02 1.16
C VAL A 111 5.37 -11.59 2.45
N ALA A 112 6.68 -11.81 2.50
CA ALA A 112 7.37 -12.26 3.72
C ALA A 112 7.23 -11.24 4.86
N ALA A 113 7.46 -9.96 4.59
CA ALA A 113 7.34 -8.90 5.58
C ALA A 113 5.90 -8.78 6.13
N LEU A 114 4.89 -8.82 5.26
CA LEU A 114 3.48 -8.80 5.67
C LEU A 114 3.12 -10.03 6.53
N GLY A 115 3.60 -11.23 6.16
CA GLY A 115 3.37 -12.45 6.93
C GLY A 115 4.00 -12.41 8.32
N ILE A 116 5.25 -11.94 8.42
CA ILE A 116 5.93 -11.73 9.70
C ILE A 116 5.18 -10.70 10.54
N MET A 117 4.81 -9.56 9.95
CA MET A 117 4.09 -8.50 10.65
C MET A 117 2.74 -8.98 11.19
N ILE A 118 1.97 -9.75 10.43
CA ILE A 118 0.69 -10.33 10.91
C ILE A 118 0.94 -11.28 12.08
N LYS A 119 1.93 -12.16 11.98
CA LYS A 119 2.27 -13.11 13.05
C LYS A 119 2.71 -12.40 14.32
N GLU A 120 3.60 -11.42 14.21
CA GLU A 120 4.10 -10.67 15.37
C GLU A 120 3.00 -9.84 16.02
N ASN A 121 2.14 -9.16 15.25
CA ASN A 121 1.05 -8.35 15.79
C ASN A 121 -0.11 -9.17 16.39
N MET A 122 -0.25 -10.45 16.03
CA MET A 122 -1.19 -11.39 16.67
C MET A 122 -0.60 -12.17 17.84
N ALA A 123 0.73 -12.21 17.99
CA ALA A 123 1.41 -12.96 19.04
C ALA A 123 1.46 -12.23 20.40
N PHE A 124 1.13 -10.93 20.44
CA PHE A 124 1.01 -10.17 21.69
C PHE A 124 -0.33 -10.41 22.38
N GLU A 125 -0.37 -10.34 23.72
CA GLU A 125 -1.61 -10.47 24.53
C GLU A 125 -2.72 -9.47 24.16
N ASN A 126 -2.36 -8.36 23.51
CA ASN A 126 -3.29 -7.38 22.94
C ASN A 126 -3.05 -7.21 21.44
N PRO A 127 -3.84 -7.85 20.55
CA PRO A 127 -3.65 -7.75 19.11
C PRO A 127 -3.82 -6.32 18.61
N ASN A 128 -2.87 -5.85 17.80
CA ASN A 128 -2.92 -4.53 17.19
C ASN A 128 -3.77 -4.54 15.91
N TYR A 129 -5.10 -4.45 16.06
CA TYR A 129 -6.04 -4.49 14.92
C TYR A 129 -5.81 -3.40 13.88
N ILE A 130 -5.26 -2.24 14.28
CA ILE A 130 -4.93 -1.13 13.35
C ILE A 130 -3.85 -1.57 12.35
N LEU A 131 -2.95 -2.48 12.74
CA LEU A 131 -1.92 -3.00 11.85
C LEU A 131 -2.36 -4.29 11.16
N VAL A 132 -3.03 -5.19 11.88
CA VAL A 132 -3.41 -6.50 11.35
C VAL A 132 -4.40 -6.38 10.20
N VAL A 133 -5.44 -5.53 10.33
CA VAL A 133 -6.49 -5.43 9.30
C VAL A 133 -5.94 -4.93 7.96
N PRO A 134 -5.20 -3.81 7.87
CA PRO A 134 -4.63 -3.39 6.59
C PRO A 134 -3.54 -4.35 6.09
N SER A 135 -2.79 -5.01 6.97
CA SER A 135 -1.77 -5.99 6.57
C SER A 135 -2.38 -7.21 5.89
N ILE A 136 -3.49 -7.72 6.41
CA ILE A 136 -4.24 -8.81 5.76
C ILE A 136 -4.77 -8.35 4.40
N LEU A 137 -5.34 -7.15 4.32
CA LEU A 137 -5.83 -6.59 3.07
C LEU A 137 -4.69 -6.48 2.02
N LEU A 138 -3.54 -5.95 2.41
CA LEU A 138 -2.37 -5.86 1.54
C LEU A 138 -1.82 -7.24 1.15
N LEU A 139 -1.88 -8.23 2.05
CA LEU A 139 -1.46 -9.60 1.74
C LEU A 139 -2.36 -10.22 0.67
N ILE A 140 -3.68 -10.01 0.76
CA ILE A 140 -4.63 -10.44 -0.27
C ILE A 140 -4.30 -9.75 -1.61
N LEU A 141 -4.06 -8.43 -1.61
CA LEU A 141 -3.67 -7.69 -2.81
C LEU A 141 -2.34 -8.18 -3.38
N ALA A 142 -1.36 -8.52 -2.54
CA ALA A 142 -0.08 -9.09 -2.97
C ALA A 142 -0.26 -10.44 -3.67
N ILE A 143 -1.15 -11.30 -3.15
CA ILE A 143 -1.47 -12.59 -3.79
C ILE A 143 -2.15 -12.36 -5.15
N LEU A 144 -3.14 -11.45 -5.21
CA LEU A 144 -3.78 -11.09 -6.48
C LEU A 144 -2.78 -10.55 -7.50
N MET A 145 -1.82 -9.74 -7.05
CA MET A 145 -0.72 -9.23 -7.89
C MET A 145 0.16 -10.33 -8.45
N VAL A 146 0.48 -11.35 -7.65
CA VAL A 146 1.24 -12.53 -8.12
C VAL A 146 0.47 -13.26 -9.24
N LEU A 147 -0.84 -13.45 -9.07
CA LEU A 147 -1.69 -14.08 -10.08
C LEU A 147 -1.75 -13.25 -11.37
N GLU A 148 -1.97 -11.94 -11.26
CA GLU A 148 -2.02 -11.04 -12.42
C GLU A 148 -0.67 -10.98 -13.14
N SER A 149 0.43 -11.01 -12.39
CA SER A 149 1.79 -11.09 -12.94
C SER A 149 1.99 -12.32 -13.81
N PHE A 150 1.65 -13.52 -13.30
CA PHE A 150 1.75 -14.74 -14.08
C PHE A 150 0.86 -14.73 -15.32
N LYS A 151 -0.38 -14.23 -15.20
CA LYS A 151 -1.32 -14.10 -16.31
C LYS A 151 -0.79 -13.16 -17.39
N ALA A 152 -0.35 -11.97 -16.99
CA ALA A 152 0.14 -10.94 -17.91
C ALA A 152 1.40 -11.38 -18.67
N LEU A 153 2.29 -12.14 -18.01
CA LEU A 153 3.47 -12.72 -18.66
C LEU A 153 3.12 -13.80 -19.67
N ARG A 154 2.16 -14.67 -19.33
CA ARG A 154 1.69 -15.73 -20.24
C ARG A 154 1.04 -15.14 -21.48
N GLU A 155 0.16 -14.15 -21.32
CA GLU A 155 -0.44 -13.43 -22.45
C GLU A 155 0.59 -12.68 -23.30
N ALA A 156 1.63 -12.12 -22.68
CA ALA A 156 2.72 -11.47 -23.41
C ALA A 156 3.56 -12.46 -24.23
N GLN A 157 3.72 -13.71 -23.76
CA GLN A 157 4.40 -14.79 -24.50
C GLN A 157 3.53 -15.35 -25.63
N ASP A 158 2.23 -15.58 -25.39
CA ASP A 158 1.31 -16.09 -26.42
C ASP A 158 1.15 -15.09 -27.59
N SER A 159 1.28 -13.78 -27.35
CA SER A 159 1.24 -12.75 -28.40
C SER A 159 2.50 -12.73 -29.30
N GLN A 160 3.53 -13.52 -28.97
CA GLN A 160 4.78 -13.60 -29.74
C GLN A 160 4.83 -14.79 -30.71
N LEU A 161 3.96 -15.79 -30.50
CA LEU A 161 3.78 -16.97 -31.36
C LEU A 161 2.81 -16.68 -32.51
#